data_AF-A0A6P0X6C1-F1
#
_entry.id   AF-A0A6P0X6C1-F1
#
_cell.length_a   1.000
_cell.length_b   1.000
_cell.length_c   1.000
_cell.angle_alpha   90.00
_cell.angle_beta   90.00
_cell.angle_gamma   90.00
#
_symmetry.space_group_name_H-M   'P 1'
#
loop_
_entity.id
_entity.type
_entity.pdbx_description
1 polymer ?
#
loop_
_entity_poly.entity_id
_entity_poly.type
_entity_poly.pdbx_seq_one_letter_code
_entity_poly.pdbx_strand_id
1 'polypeptide(L)'
;MLDQTAAPLLTTLQASAQRRHAPFYTPGHKRGQGISQLLADWWGKSVFQADLPELPELDNLFAPTGVIQEAQQLAAEAFGAEKTWFLVNGSTVGVMAGILATCGMGDKIIMPRNIHQCAIAGLVLSGAIP
;
A
#
# COMPACT_ATOMS: atom_id res chain seq x y z
N MET A 1 19.05 -6.82 13.74
CA MET A 1 17.94 -6.01 14.22
C MET A 1 18.06 -4.68 13.51
N LEU A 2 17.07 -4.38 12.68
CA LEU A 2 16.93 -3.14 11.96
C LEU A 2 16.58 -2.01 12.93
N ASP A 3 16.82 -0.76 12.53
CA ASP A 3 16.41 0.42 13.30
C ASP A 3 14.89 0.63 13.19
N GLN A 4 14.16 0.21 14.22
CA GLN A 4 12.69 0.31 14.28
C GLN A 4 12.18 1.75 14.52
N THR A 5 13.07 2.74 14.68
CA THR A 5 12.69 4.15 14.72
C THR A 5 12.67 4.79 13.33
N ALA A 6 13.24 4.11 12.32
CA ALA A 6 13.26 4.58 10.94
C ALA A 6 11.87 4.47 10.28
N ALA A 7 11.53 5.47 9.45
CA ALA A 7 10.32 5.50 8.66
C ALA A 7 10.64 5.86 7.19
N PRO A 8 11.38 5.00 6.45
CA PRO A 8 11.99 5.35 5.16
C PRO A 8 10.99 5.86 4.13
N LEU A 9 9.80 5.25 4.05
CA LEU A 9 8.73 5.70 3.17
C LEU A 9 8.21 7.10 3.56
N LEU A 10 7.96 7.35 4.84
CA LEU A 10 7.44 8.64 5.32
C LEU A 10 8.49 9.76 5.19
N THR A 11 9.73 9.49 5.59
CA THR A 11 10.83 10.45 5.50
C THR A 11 11.08 10.85 4.03
N THR A 12 11.07 9.88 3.12
CA THR A 12 11.27 10.14 1.70
C THR A 12 10.07 10.86 1.07
N LEU A 13 8.84 10.54 1.52
CA LEU A 13 7.63 11.26 1.11
C LEU A 13 7.68 12.73 1.53
N GLN A 14 8.08 13.02 2.77
CA GLN A 14 8.22 14.38 3.27
C GLN A 14 9.27 15.17 2.47
N ALA A 15 10.43 14.57 2.20
CA ALA A 15 11.47 15.19 1.38
C ALA A 15 10.99 15.48 -0.06
N SER A 16 10.31 14.50 -0.67
CA SER A 16 9.75 14.62 -2.03
C SER A 16 8.67 15.70 -2.11
N ALA A 17 7.79 15.77 -1.11
CA ALA A 17 6.74 16.79 -1.00
C ALA A 17 7.29 18.22 -0.86
N GLN A 18 8.48 18.39 -0.26
CA GLN A 18 9.12 19.69 -0.09
C GLN A 18 9.99 20.12 -1.29
N ARG A 19 10.35 19.18 -2.18
CA ARG A 19 11.21 19.46 -3.33
C ARG A 19 10.54 20.42 -4.31
N ARG A 20 11.17 21.56 -4.60
CA ARG A 20 10.64 22.55 -5.55
C ARG A 20 10.95 22.11 -6.98
N HIS A 21 9.91 21.82 -7.76
CA HIS A 21 9.99 21.54 -9.18
C HIS A 21 8.58 21.66 -9.80
N ALA A 22 8.52 21.81 -11.13
CA ALA A 22 7.24 21.83 -11.84
C ALA A 22 6.68 20.39 -11.99
N PRO A 23 5.48 20.09 -11.46
CA PRO A 23 4.94 18.73 -11.48
C PRO A 23 4.28 18.40 -12.83
N PHE A 24 5.07 17.92 -13.79
CA PHE A 24 4.58 17.40 -15.08
C PHE A 24 4.12 15.94 -14.99
N TYR A 25 3.53 15.54 -13.87
CA TYR A 25 3.01 14.21 -13.59
C TYR A 25 1.61 14.28 -12.95
N THR A 26 0.97 13.13 -12.75
CA THR A 26 -0.26 12.98 -11.95
C THR A 26 0.05 13.03 -10.46
N PRO A 27 -0.87 13.44 -9.58
CA PRO A 27 -2.25 13.83 -9.85
C PRO A 27 -2.42 15.22 -10.49
N GLY A 28 -3.57 15.42 -11.16
CA GLY A 28 -3.86 16.62 -11.95
C GLY A 28 -3.95 17.93 -11.16
N HIS A 29 -4.12 17.88 -9.84
CA HIS A 29 -4.16 19.06 -8.99
C HIS A 29 -2.77 19.67 -8.70
N LYS A 30 -1.70 19.08 -9.26
CA LYS A 30 -0.35 19.66 -9.29
C LYS A 30 0.16 20.07 -7.92
N ARG A 31 0.11 19.12 -6.97
CA ARG A 31 0.58 19.31 -5.59
C ARG A 31 -0.23 20.36 -4.80
N GLY A 32 -1.49 20.57 -5.20
CA GLY A 32 -2.44 21.46 -4.54
C GLY A 32 -2.69 22.78 -5.27
N GLN A 33 -1.95 23.07 -6.35
CA GLN A 33 -2.13 24.30 -7.14
C GLN A 33 -3.50 24.36 -7.84
N GLY A 34 -4.04 23.22 -8.24
CA GLY A 34 -5.35 23.10 -8.88
C GLY A 34 -6.51 22.82 -7.91
N ILE A 35 -6.28 22.84 -6.60
CA ILE A 35 -7.32 22.57 -5.59
C ILE A 35 -8.03 23.87 -5.21
N SER A 36 -9.34 23.79 -4.92
CA SER A 36 -10.09 24.93 -4.41
C SER A 36 -9.57 25.39 -3.05
N GLN A 37 -9.60 26.69 -2.80
CA GLN A 37 -9.13 27.24 -1.53
C GLN A 37 -9.91 26.66 -0.34
N LEU A 38 -11.21 26.40 -0.49
CA LEU A 38 -12.05 25.76 0.53
C LEU A 38 -11.51 24.37 0.95
N LEU A 39 -11.10 23.54 0.00
CA LEU A 39 -10.54 22.22 0.30
C LEU A 39 -9.15 22.34 0.92
N ALA A 40 -8.33 23.27 0.44
CA ALA A 40 -7.02 23.54 1.00
C ALA A 40 -7.08 24.03 2.44
N ASP A 41 -8.08 24.86 2.77
CA ASP A 41 -8.31 25.37 4.13
C ASP A 41 -8.86 24.29 5.07
N TRP A 42 -9.70 23.38 4.56
CA TRP A 42 -10.28 22.31 5.37
C TRP A 42 -9.28 21.16 5.65
N TRP A 43 -8.63 20.63 4.61
CA TRP A 43 -7.73 19.47 4.74
C TRP A 43 -6.28 19.84 5.02
N GLY A 44 -5.90 21.08 4.72
CA GLY A 44 -4.51 21.52 4.74
C GLY A 44 -3.79 21.26 3.42
N LYS A 45 -2.97 22.23 3.00
CA LYS A 45 -2.19 22.15 1.75
C LYS A 45 -1.19 21.00 1.72
N SER A 46 -0.69 20.58 2.88
CA SER A 46 0.32 19.53 3.01
C SER A 46 -0.18 18.16 2.51
N VAL A 47 -1.46 17.85 2.69
CA VAL A 47 -2.06 16.59 2.18
C VAL A 47 -1.91 16.52 0.67
N PHE A 48 -2.26 17.59 -0.04
CA PHE A 48 -2.16 17.64 -1.49
C PHE A 48 -0.71 17.74 -1.99
N GLN A 49 0.23 18.23 -1.16
CA GLN A 49 1.65 18.23 -1.50
C GLN A 49 2.30 16.85 -1.35
N ALA A 50 1.78 16.05 -0.41
CA ALA A 50 2.18 14.67 -0.17
C ALA A 50 1.47 13.67 -1.09
N ASP A 51 0.42 14.05 -1.81
CA ASP A 51 -0.20 13.23 -2.84
C ASP A 51 0.68 13.19 -4.10
N LEU A 52 1.54 12.19 -4.15
CA LEU A 52 2.58 11.99 -5.16
C LEU A 52 2.43 10.59 -5.79
N PRO A 53 2.71 10.46 -7.10
CA PRO A 53 2.67 9.17 -7.79
C PRO A 53 3.94 8.36 -7.48
N GLU A 54 4.14 7.26 -8.21
CA GLU A 54 5.35 6.43 -8.20
C GLU A 54 6.56 7.18 -8.81
N LEU A 55 7.00 8.24 -8.12
CA LEU A 55 8.24 8.95 -8.44
C LEU A 55 9.44 8.03 -8.19
N PRO A 56 10.56 8.21 -8.90
CA PRO A 56 11.76 7.37 -8.72
C PRO A 56 12.22 7.27 -7.27
N GLU A 57 12.05 8.34 -6.49
CA GLU A 57 12.40 8.38 -5.06
C GLU A 57 11.41 7.64 -4.16
N LEU A 58 10.15 7.46 -4.60
CA LEU A 58 9.05 6.89 -3.80
C LEU A 58 8.77 5.42 -4.08
N ASP A 59 9.50 4.82 -5.01
CA ASP A 59 9.40 3.40 -5.37
C ASP A 59 8.05 3.06 -6.07
N ASN A 60 7.91 1.80 -6.46
CA ASN A 60 6.69 1.25 -7.06
C ASN A 60 6.09 0.19 -6.14
N LEU A 61 4.87 0.42 -5.65
CA LEU A 61 4.19 -0.51 -4.75
C LEU A 61 4.01 -1.93 -5.33
N PHE A 62 3.84 -2.05 -6.65
CA PHE A 62 3.66 -3.35 -7.32
C PHE A 62 4.95 -4.17 -7.42
N ALA A 63 6.10 -3.49 -7.39
CA ALA A 63 7.42 -4.11 -7.52
C ALA A 63 8.44 -3.33 -6.68
N PRO A 64 8.34 -3.40 -5.35
CA PRO A 64 9.12 -2.55 -4.46
C PRO A 64 10.60 -2.96 -4.47
N THR A 65 11.48 -1.98 -4.68
CA THR A 65 12.95 -2.16 -4.73
C THR A 65 13.72 -1.12 -3.93
N GLY A 66 13.04 -0.14 -3.34
CA GLY A 66 13.62 0.95 -2.57
C GLY A 66 12.86 1.18 -1.26
N VAL A 67 12.42 2.41 -1.02
CA VAL A 67 11.88 2.84 0.28
C VAL A 67 10.64 2.05 0.75
N ILE A 68 9.84 1.51 -0.17
CA ILE A 68 8.71 0.63 0.17
C ILE A 68 9.24 -0.74 0.60
N GLN A 69 10.25 -1.28 -0.09
CA GLN A 69 10.90 -2.55 0.28
C GLN A 69 11.55 -2.46 1.67
N GLU A 70 12.28 -1.38 1.95
CA GLU A 70 12.88 -1.13 3.26
C GLU A 70 11.81 -1.06 4.37
N ALA A 71 10.72 -0.33 4.13
CA ALA A 71 9.60 -0.25 5.06
C ALA A 71 8.94 -1.63 5.30
N GLN A 72 8.81 -2.45 4.26
CA GLN A 72 8.27 -3.81 4.36
C GLN A 72 9.21 -4.74 5.14
N GLN A 73 10.53 -4.59 5.01
CA GLN A 73 11.53 -5.35 5.78
C GLN A 73 11.49 -4.98 7.27
N LEU A 74 11.40 -3.67 7.58
CA LEU A 74 11.22 -3.20 8.95
C LEU A 74 9.95 -3.81 9.58
N ALA A 75 8.84 -3.77 8.85
CA ALA A 75 7.59 -4.36 9.30
C ALA A 75 7.70 -5.89 9.48
N ALA A 76 8.35 -6.60 8.55
CA ALA A 76 8.57 -8.04 8.68
C ALA A 76 9.34 -8.39 9.96
N GLU A 77 10.42 -7.66 10.27
CA GLU A 77 11.16 -7.85 11.52
C GLU A 77 10.30 -7.54 12.76
N ALA A 78 9.57 -6.42 12.75
CA ALA A 78 8.74 -5.99 13.88
C ALA A 78 7.61 -6.98 14.20
N PHE A 79 6.99 -7.58 13.17
CA PHE A 79 5.90 -8.55 13.32
C PHE A 79 6.38 -10.01 13.40
N GLY A 80 7.70 -10.27 13.31
CA GLY A 80 8.25 -11.61 13.32
C GLY A 80 7.85 -12.47 12.11
N ALA A 81 7.62 -11.83 10.96
CA ALA A 81 7.26 -12.50 9.71
C ALA A 81 8.48 -12.67 8.81
N GLU A 82 8.46 -13.68 7.94
CA GLU A 82 9.49 -13.83 6.89
C GLU A 82 9.39 -12.68 5.86
N LYS A 83 8.16 -12.26 5.53
CA LYS A 83 7.90 -11.20 4.57
C LYS A 83 6.60 -10.47 4.91
N THR A 84 6.59 -9.17 4.67
CA THR A 84 5.41 -8.31 4.80
C THR A 84 5.12 -7.62 3.48
N TRP A 85 3.85 -7.54 3.10
CA TRP A 85 3.38 -6.75 1.97
C TRP A 85 2.45 -5.65 2.48
N PHE A 86 2.62 -4.43 1.97
CA PHE A 86 1.71 -3.33 2.26
C PHE A 86 0.49 -3.37 1.36
N LEU A 87 -0.69 -3.17 1.94
CA LEU A 87 -1.97 -3.23 1.25
C LEU A 87 -2.68 -1.88 1.41
N VAL A 88 -3.19 -1.33 0.31
CA VAL A 88 -3.88 -0.03 0.29
C VAL A 88 -5.41 -0.14 0.26
N ASN A 89 -5.95 -1.38 0.25
CA ASN A 89 -7.39 -1.63 0.14
C ASN A 89 -7.91 -2.58 1.24
N GLY A 90 -7.34 -2.45 2.44
CA GLY A 90 -7.72 -3.20 3.65
C GLY A 90 -7.33 -4.68 3.64
N SER A 91 -7.68 -5.40 4.71
CA SER A 91 -7.40 -6.83 4.87
C SER A 91 -8.15 -7.71 3.85
N THR A 92 -9.28 -7.21 3.32
CA THR A 92 -10.07 -7.89 2.28
C THR A 92 -9.21 -8.29 1.09
N VAL A 93 -8.41 -7.39 0.53
CA VAL A 93 -7.54 -7.73 -0.60
C VAL A 93 -6.38 -8.64 -0.20
N GLY A 94 -5.90 -8.55 1.05
CA GLY A 94 -4.85 -9.43 1.56
C GLY A 94 -5.30 -10.89 1.64
N VAL A 95 -6.50 -11.13 2.19
CA VAL A 95 -7.09 -12.48 2.27
C VAL A 95 -7.34 -13.05 0.87
N MET A 96 -7.95 -12.26 -0.03
CA MET A 96 -8.20 -12.71 -1.40
C MET A 96 -6.89 -13.00 -2.15
N ALA A 97 -5.89 -12.13 -2.03
CA ALA A 97 -4.58 -12.34 -2.65
C ALA A 97 -3.89 -13.60 -2.10
N GLY A 98 -3.96 -13.84 -0.79
CA GLY A 98 -3.43 -15.05 -0.17
C GLY A 98 -4.06 -16.32 -0.74
N ILE A 99 -5.40 -16.38 -0.82
CA ILE A 99 -6.11 -17.53 -1.39
C ILE A 99 -5.76 -17.72 -2.88
N LEU A 100 -5.81 -16.66 -3.69
CA LEU A 100 -5.52 -16.74 -5.12
C LEU A 100 -4.07 -17.08 -5.45
N ALA A 101 -3.13 -16.70 -4.58
CA ALA A 101 -1.72 -17.04 -4.74
C ALA A 101 -1.41 -18.50 -4.34
N THR A 102 -2.27 -19.14 -3.55
CA THR A 102 -2.01 -20.46 -2.96
C THR A 102 -2.90 -21.58 -3.50
N CYS A 103 -4.12 -21.27 -3.95
CA CYS A 103 -5.10 -22.25 -4.40
C CYS A 103 -5.55 -21.97 -5.84
N GLY A 104 -5.70 -23.04 -6.61
CA GLY A 104 -6.37 -23.05 -7.91
C GLY A 104 -7.74 -23.70 -7.87
N MET A 105 -8.34 -23.84 -9.05
CA MET A 105 -9.64 -24.46 -9.25
C MET A 105 -9.65 -25.91 -8.75
N GLY A 106 -10.56 -26.24 -7.85
CA GLY A 106 -10.72 -27.59 -7.29
C GLY A 106 -9.76 -27.96 -6.15
N ASP A 107 -8.77 -27.11 -5.83
CA ASP A 107 -7.91 -27.31 -4.67
C ASP A 107 -8.72 -27.24 -3.37
N LYS A 108 -8.30 -28.00 -2.35
CA LYS A 108 -8.98 -28.02 -1.05
C LYS A 108 -8.31 -27.06 -0.07
N ILE A 109 -9.09 -26.25 0.62
CA ILE A 109 -8.61 -25.30 1.63
C ILE A 109 -9.42 -25.41 2.92
N ILE A 110 -8.74 -25.53 4.05
CA ILE A 110 -9.42 -25.62 5.35
C ILE A 110 -9.96 -24.23 5.73
N MET A 111 -11.27 -24.13 5.92
CA MET A 111 -11.93 -22.90 6.33
C MET A 111 -12.78 -23.10 7.58
N PRO A 112 -12.67 -22.23 8.60
CA PRO A 112 -13.62 -22.25 9.71
C PRO A 112 -15.01 -21.77 9.24
N ARG A 113 -16.08 -22.22 9.90
CA ARG A 113 -17.44 -21.87 9.45
C ARG A 113 -17.77 -20.38 9.60
N ASN A 114 -17.07 -19.68 10.49
CA ASN A 114 -17.25 -18.25 10.80
C ASN A 114 -16.27 -17.34 10.03
N ILE A 115 -15.88 -17.71 8.82
CA ILE A 115 -15.06 -16.86 7.94
C ILE A 115 -15.75 -15.53 7.59
N HIS A 116 -14.94 -14.49 7.40
CA HIS A 116 -15.40 -13.20 6.88
C HIS A 116 -15.74 -13.30 5.38
N GLN A 117 -16.64 -12.44 4.91
CA GLN A 117 -17.13 -12.45 3.50
C GLN A 117 -16.01 -12.36 2.44
N CYS A 118 -14.86 -11.75 2.77
CA CYS A 118 -13.73 -11.66 1.84
C CYS A 118 -13.09 -13.02 1.54
N ALA A 119 -13.10 -13.95 2.50
CA ALA A 119 -12.62 -15.31 2.26
C ALA A 119 -13.56 -16.07 1.32
N ILE A 120 -14.88 -15.87 1.46
CA ILE A 120 -15.88 -16.41 0.54
C ILE A 120 -15.65 -15.85 -0.87
N ALA A 121 -15.42 -14.55 -1.01
CA ALA A 121 -15.07 -13.95 -2.29
C ALA A 121 -13.78 -14.56 -2.87
N GLY A 122 -12.77 -14.81 -2.04
CA GLY A 122 -11.56 -15.53 -2.42
C GLY A 122 -11.84 -16.93 -2.97
N LEU A 123 -12.69 -17.72 -2.31
CA LEU A 123 -13.11 -19.06 -2.77
C LEU A 123 -13.85 -19.00 -4.12
N VAL A 124 -14.74 -18.03 -4.29
CA VAL A 124 -15.47 -17.83 -5.55
C VAL A 124 -14.51 -17.48 -6.69
N LEU A 125 -13.51 -16.64 -6.43
CA LEU A 125 -12.53 -16.23 -7.43
C LEU A 125 -11.53 -17.34 -7.77
N SER A 126 -11.09 -18.12 -6.78
CA SER A 126 -10.10 -19.19 -6.99
C SER A 126 -10.74 -20.48 -7.51
N GLY A 127 -12.01 -20.74 -7.18
CA GLY A 127 -12.65 -22.04 -7.40
C GLY A 127 -12.19 -23.11 -6.42
N ALA A 128 -11.53 -22.72 -5.32
CA ALA A 128 -11.13 -23.64 -4.27
C ALA A 128 -12.34 -24.17 -3.49
N ILE A 129 -12.23 -25.40 -3.00
CA ILE A 129 -13.26 -26.13 -2.30
C ILE A 129 -12.97 -26.07 -0.79
N PRO A 130 -13.80 -25.39 0.01
CA PRO A 130 -13.66 -25.33 1.47
C PRO A 130 -13.99 -26.65 2.18
#